data_AF-A0A1A8Y0A1-F1
#
_entry.id   AF-A0A1A8Y0A1-F1
#
_cell.length_a   1.000
_cell.length_b   1.000
_cell.length_c   1.000
_cell.angle_alpha   90.00
_cell.angle_beta   90.00
_cell.angle_gamma   90.00
#
_symmetry.space_group_name_H-M   'P 1'
#
loop_
_entity.id
_entity.type
_entity.pdbx_description
1 polymer ?
#
loop_
_entity_poly.entity_id
_entity_poly.type
_entity_poly.pdbx_seq_one_letter_code
_entity_poly.pdbx_strand_id
1 'polypeptide(L)'
;MSDMHDKNSDQTLSAENATPLKPDLASARRRMLKRGIAVSPVVLTLVSRPVLAWHCKSPSAWGSEDMNPTTSLRTNEGHNSWLDETWTIGNWANNTTRAKYNKPWNVLKEQCSALNDTSTQDSDGNFDYTKVTLNKFFKCTALTIPAGLIVNNRPIYKLFAGDYGNQFRRAIVVAQLNFYLLNGQTQIGQCLGQIDLSQMASGSFTPQSGGNPWGSEKIVRYLEANYIAVP
;
A
#
# COMPACT_ATOMS: atom_id res chain seq x y z
N MET A 1 73.65 17.07 -2.09
CA MET A 1 73.44 16.17 -3.25
C MET A 1 71.93 16.08 -3.46
N SER A 2 71.35 17.03 -4.21
CA SER A 2 71.28 17.02 -5.70
C SER A 2 70.21 16.03 -6.15
N ASP A 3 69.20 16.30 -6.98
CA ASP A 3 68.72 17.44 -7.81
C ASP A 3 67.25 17.05 -8.14
N MET A 4 66.19 17.86 -8.04
CA MET A 4 65.72 18.96 -8.90
C MET A 4 65.73 18.63 -10.41
N HIS A 5 64.56 18.37 -11.02
CA HIS A 5 64.17 18.49 -12.46
C HIS A 5 62.69 18.03 -12.59
N ASP A 6 61.79 18.57 -13.41
CA ASP A 6 61.69 19.84 -14.10
C ASP A 6 60.22 20.00 -14.57
N LYS A 7 59.84 21.23 -14.94
CA LYS A 7 58.53 21.67 -15.43
C LYS A 7 58.18 21.04 -16.78
N ASN A 8 56.88 20.92 -17.10
CA ASN A 8 56.37 21.61 -18.30
C ASN A 8 54.85 21.81 -18.29
N SER A 9 54.45 23.05 -18.56
CA SER A 9 53.10 23.50 -18.88
C SER A 9 53.12 23.88 -20.36
N ASP A 10 52.09 23.54 -21.13
CA ASP A 10 51.80 24.29 -22.36
C ASP A 10 50.29 24.32 -22.62
N GLN A 11 49.76 25.54 -22.48
CA GLN A 11 48.52 26.01 -23.08
C GLN A 11 48.79 26.34 -24.55
N THR A 12 47.81 26.10 -25.43
CA THR A 12 47.74 26.87 -26.68
C THR A 12 46.27 27.19 -26.97
N LEU A 13 45.92 28.45 -26.69
CA LEU A 13 44.78 29.17 -27.23
C LEU A 13 45.20 29.76 -28.57
N SER A 14 44.31 29.69 -29.58
CA SER A 14 44.29 30.65 -30.68
C SER A 14 42.84 31.07 -30.95
N ALA A 15 42.64 32.38 -30.83
CA ALA A 15 41.43 33.16 -31.09
C ALA A 15 41.22 33.35 -32.62
N GLU A 16 39.99 33.35 -33.13
CA GLU A 16 39.10 34.51 -33.35
C GLU A 16 39.31 35.26 -34.68
N ASN A 17 38.27 35.23 -35.53
CA ASN A 17 37.70 36.32 -36.37
C ASN A 17 36.92 35.69 -37.54
N ALA A 18 35.76 36.17 -38.01
CA ALA A 18 34.83 37.21 -37.60
C ALA A 18 33.49 36.95 -38.36
N THR A 19 32.35 37.27 -37.75
CA THR A 19 31.00 37.39 -38.36
C THR A 19 30.89 38.77 -39.09
N PRO A 20 29.91 39.09 -39.99
CA PRO A 20 28.45 38.98 -39.79
C PRO A 20 27.63 38.63 -41.08
N LEU A 21 26.38 38.17 -41.04
CA LEU A 21 25.15 38.98 -40.95
C LEU A 21 23.91 38.06 -40.79
N LYS A 22 23.04 38.42 -39.84
CA LYS A 22 21.67 37.93 -39.59
C LYS A 22 20.70 38.44 -40.70
N PRO A 23 19.37 38.23 -40.67
CA PRO A 23 18.52 37.25 -39.96
C PRO A 23 17.54 36.52 -40.93
N ASP A 24 17.01 35.35 -40.56
CA ASP A 24 15.59 35.10 -40.86
C ASP A 24 14.94 34.17 -39.81
N LEU A 25 14.86 34.69 -38.59
CA LEU A 25 13.80 34.31 -37.65
C LEU A 25 12.57 35.15 -37.98
N ALA A 26 11.96 34.90 -39.13
CA ALA A 26 10.63 35.40 -39.44
C ALA A 26 9.75 34.25 -39.90
N SER A 27 8.69 34.03 -39.12
CA SER A 27 7.44 33.48 -39.64
C SER A 27 7.35 31.96 -39.82
N ALA A 28 7.75 31.18 -38.83
CA ALA A 28 7.03 29.94 -38.49
C ALA A 28 5.73 30.31 -37.73
N ARG A 29 4.87 31.12 -38.37
CA ARG A 29 3.55 31.49 -37.88
C ARG A 29 2.69 30.24 -37.84
N ARG A 30 2.32 29.83 -36.62
CA ARG A 30 1.18 28.97 -36.29
C ARG A 30 0.04 29.22 -37.29
N ARG A 31 -0.10 28.33 -38.28
CA ARG A 31 -1.34 28.22 -39.04
C ARG A 31 -2.37 27.61 -38.11
N MET A 32 -3.10 28.48 -37.41
CA MET A 32 -4.39 28.14 -36.85
C MET A 32 -5.26 27.62 -38.00
N LEU A 33 -5.42 26.30 -38.07
CA LEU A 33 -6.41 25.65 -38.90
C LEU A 33 -7.79 25.99 -38.33
N LYS A 34 -8.33 27.10 -38.84
CA LYS A 34 -9.69 27.58 -38.60
C LYS A 34 -10.59 27.00 -39.69
N ARG A 35 -10.96 25.72 -39.57
CA ARG A 35 -12.06 25.02 -40.26
C ARG A 35 -12.45 23.86 -39.33
N GLY A 36 -13.57 23.89 -38.61
CA GLY A 36 -14.91 23.97 -39.17
C GLY A 36 -15.44 22.55 -39.38
N ILE A 37 -15.69 21.81 -38.29
CA ILE A 37 -16.54 20.61 -38.31
C ILE A 37 -17.37 20.65 -37.02
N ALA A 38 -18.68 20.81 -37.18
CA ALA A 38 -19.65 20.53 -36.15
C ALA A 38 -19.75 19.01 -36.00
N VAL A 39 -19.08 18.44 -34.99
CA VAL A 39 -19.45 17.14 -34.42
C VAL A 39 -19.21 17.23 -32.93
N SER A 40 -20.24 16.85 -32.18
CA SER A 40 -20.32 16.84 -30.72
C SER A 40 -19.01 16.40 -30.06
N PRO A 41 -18.45 17.15 -29.09
CA PRO A 41 -17.40 16.59 -28.26
C PRO A 41 -18.09 15.52 -27.41
N VAL A 42 -17.93 14.25 -27.80
CA VAL A 42 -18.03 13.18 -26.82
C VAL A 42 -16.89 13.45 -25.86
N VAL A 43 -17.21 14.14 -24.77
CA VAL A 43 -16.36 14.24 -23.60
C VAL A 43 -16.27 12.81 -23.06
N LEU A 44 -15.34 12.04 -23.63
CA LEU A 44 -14.81 10.86 -22.98
C LEU A 44 -14.03 11.39 -21.78
N THR A 45 -14.72 11.69 -20.68
CA THR A 45 -14.13 11.52 -19.36
C THR A 45 -13.87 10.03 -19.22
N LEU A 46 -12.78 9.56 -19.83
CA LEU A 46 -11.98 8.49 -19.27
C LEU A 46 -11.62 9.01 -17.90
N VAL A 47 -12.47 8.71 -16.93
CA VAL A 47 -12.09 8.70 -15.52
C VAL A 47 -11.08 7.56 -15.46
N SER A 48 -9.85 7.82 -15.90
CA SER A 48 -8.72 7.03 -15.52
C SER A 48 -8.69 7.20 -14.02
N ARG A 49 -9.36 6.29 -13.30
CA ARG A 49 -8.95 5.99 -11.95
C ARG A 49 -7.46 5.75 -12.12
N PRO A 50 -6.57 6.59 -11.55
CA PRO A 50 -5.17 6.24 -11.54
C PRO A 50 -5.18 4.80 -11.02
N VAL A 51 -4.71 3.86 -11.85
CA VAL A 51 -4.48 2.51 -11.38
C VAL A 51 -3.41 2.74 -10.35
N LEU A 52 -3.85 2.89 -9.09
CA LEU A 52 -3.00 3.00 -7.93
C LEU A 52 -2.38 1.62 -7.84
N ALA A 53 -1.36 1.44 -8.68
CA ALA A 53 -0.52 0.29 -8.73
C ALA A 53 -0.16 -0.01 -7.28
N TRP A 54 -0.53 -1.18 -6.82
CA TRP A 54 -0.12 -1.64 -5.52
C TRP A 54 1.41 -1.61 -5.50
N HIS A 55 1.99 -0.61 -4.84
CA HIS A 55 3.41 -0.55 -4.56
C HIS A 55 3.63 -1.38 -3.32
N CYS A 56 3.75 -2.68 -3.51
CA CYS A 56 4.00 -3.62 -2.43
C CYS A 56 5.47 -3.44 -1.99
N LYS A 57 5.71 -2.46 -1.10
CA LYS A 57 7.03 -2.12 -0.58
C LYS A 57 7.27 -2.88 0.71
N SER A 58 8.42 -3.53 0.80
CA SER A 58 8.83 -4.16 2.06
C SER A 58 8.97 -3.10 3.17
N PRO A 59 8.83 -3.48 4.45
CA PRO A 59 9.00 -2.52 5.54
C PRO A 59 10.38 -1.85 5.53
N SER A 60 11.42 -2.58 5.11
CA SER A 60 12.77 -2.04 4.96
C SER A 60 12.88 -0.99 3.85
N ALA A 61 12.27 -1.24 2.68
CA ALA A 61 12.25 -0.29 1.57
C ALA A 61 11.46 0.97 1.94
N TRP A 62 10.28 0.81 2.53
CA TRP A 62 9.44 1.94 2.94
C TRP A 62 10.08 2.76 4.06
N GLY A 63 10.72 2.11 5.04
CA GLY A 63 11.48 2.79 6.10
C GLY A 63 12.66 3.60 5.55
N SER A 64 13.32 3.09 4.51
CA SER A 64 14.44 3.79 3.86
C SER A 64 13.96 5.02 3.07
N GLU A 65 12.82 4.94 2.38
CA GLU A 65 12.22 6.10 1.70
C GLU A 65 11.80 7.21 2.66
N ASP A 66 11.25 6.83 3.81
CA ASP A 66 10.88 7.80 4.87
C ASP A 66 12.12 8.51 5.44
N MET A 67 13.26 7.84 5.51
CA MET A 67 14.53 8.45 5.96
C MET A 67 15.21 9.28 4.88
N ASN A 68 15.11 8.88 3.61
CA ASN A 68 15.70 9.61 2.49
C ASN A 68 14.79 9.56 1.25
N PRO A 69 14.01 10.62 1.00
CA PRO A 69 13.05 10.62 -0.11
C PRO A 69 13.72 10.64 -1.49
N THR A 70 14.99 11.09 -1.61
CA THR A 70 15.68 11.17 -2.90
C THR A 70 16.25 9.84 -3.39
N THR A 71 16.38 8.83 -2.52
CA THR A 71 16.80 7.48 -2.93
C THR A 71 15.70 6.67 -3.63
N SER A 72 14.44 7.11 -3.53
CA SER A 72 13.24 6.36 -3.98
C SER A 72 13.14 6.14 -5.50
N LEU A 73 13.68 7.03 -6.33
CA LEU A 73 13.53 6.92 -7.79
C LEU A 73 14.30 5.73 -8.38
N ARG A 74 15.40 5.31 -7.75
CA ARG A 74 16.20 4.16 -8.19
C ARG A 74 15.68 2.82 -7.65
N THR A 75 14.93 2.83 -6.54
CA THR A 75 14.33 1.62 -5.97
C THR A 75 13.03 1.24 -6.66
N ASN A 76 12.29 2.20 -7.23
CA ASN A 76 11.04 1.93 -7.96
C ASN A 76 11.25 1.30 -9.37
N GLU A 77 12.48 1.25 -9.87
CA GLU A 77 12.82 0.56 -11.12
C GLU A 77 12.76 -0.96 -10.91
N GLY A 78 11.70 -1.61 -11.41
CA GLY A 78 11.50 -3.07 -11.30
C GLY A 78 10.54 -3.52 -10.20
N HIS A 79 9.87 -2.61 -9.49
CA HIS A 79 8.78 -2.99 -8.59
C HIS A 79 7.50 -3.24 -9.38
N ASN A 80 7.01 -4.47 -9.25
CA ASN A 80 5.78 -4.89 -9.89
C ASN A 80 4.58 -4.12 -9.32
N SER A 81 3.80 -3.52 -10.21
CA SER A 81 2.48 -2.98 -9.91
C SER A 81 1.47 -4.13 -9.90
N TRP A 82 0.90 -4.46 -8.74
CA TRP A 82 -0.10 -5.52 -8.67
C TRP A 82 -1.51 -4.93 -8.76
N LEU A 83 -2.37 -5.61 -9.52
CA LEU A 83 -3.76 -5.19 -9.79
C LEU A 83 -4.76 -5.60 -8.70
N ASP A 84 -4.33 -6.41 -7.72
CA ASP A 84 -5.25 -7.11 -6.85
C ASP A 84 -5.50 -6.36 -5.54
N GLU A 85 -6.71 -5.87 -5.32
CA GLU A 85 -7.06 -5.18 -4.08
C GLU A 85 -7.42 -6.18 -2.96
N THR A 86 -6.80 -6.06 -1.78
CA THR A 86 -7.22 -6.85 -0.59
C THR A 86 -8.56 -6.36 -0.03
N TRP A 87 -9.23 -7.14 0.84
CA TRP A 87 -10.44 -6.65 1.52
C TRP A 87 -10.11 -5.46 2.44
N THR A 88 -10.98 -4.46 2.44
CA THR A 88 -10.80 -3.30 3.34
C THR A 88 -11.51 -3.47 4.66
N ILE A 89 -11.21 -2.57 5.59
CA ILE A 89 -11.89 -2.50 6.89
C ILE A 89 -13.41 -2.38 6.67
N GLY A 90 -13.85 -1.54 5.73
CA GLY A 90 -15.25 -1.43 5.34
C GLY A 90 -15.86 -2.73 4.79
N ASN A 91 -15.10 -3.55 4.05
CA ASN A 91 -15.58 -4.84 3.56
C ASN A 91 -15.78 -5.85 4.70
N TRP A 92 -14.86 -5.87 5.67
CA TRP A 92 -14.97 -6.69 6.88
C TRP A 92 -16.10 -6.22 7.79
N ALA A 93 -16.33 -4.91 7.91
CA ALA A 93 -17.42 -4.35 8.72
C ALA A 93 -18.81 -4.69 8.16
N ASN A 94 -18.99 -4.54 6.84
CA ASN A 94 -20.30 -4.66 6.18
C ASN A 94 -20.53 -6.00 5.46
N ASN A 95 -19.54 -6.90 5.51
CA ASN A 95 -19.54 -8.17 4.81
C ASN A 95 -19.87 -8.05 3.30
N THR A 96 -19.23 -7.10 2.63
CA THR A 96 -19.42 -6.86 1.19
C THR A 96 -18.33 -7.54 0.37
N THR A 97 -18.65 -7.90 -0.87
CA THR A 97 -17.65 -8.40 -1.84
C THR A 97 -16.68 -7.28 -2.23
N ARG A 98 -15.50 -7.67 -2.74
CA ARG A 98 -14.53 -6.72 -3.30
C ARG A 98 -13.82 -7.34 -4.49
N ALA A 99 -13.84 -6.64 -5.63
CA ALA A 99 -13.21 -7.09 -6.86
C ALA A 99 -13.62 -8.54 -7.20
N LYS A 100 -12.65 -9.45 -7.32
CA LYS A 100 -12.84 -10.89 -7.58
C LYS A 100 -13.11 -11.73 -6.34
N TYR A 101 -13.06 -11.13 -5.14
CA TYR A 101 -13.19 -11.84 -3.88
C TYR A 101 -14.64 -11.88 -3.39
N ASN A 102 -15.02 -13.06 -2.91
CA ASN A 102 -16.28 -13.27 -2.20
C ASN A 102 -16.36 -12.42 -0.92
N LYS A 103 -17.51 -12.48 -0.26
CA LYS A 103 -17.72 -11.87 1.05
C LYS A 103 -16.69 -12.41 2.06
N PRO A 104 -15.93 -11.55 2.78
CA PRO A 104 -14.80 -11.98 3.59
C PRO A 104 -15.19 -12.96 4.70
N TRP A 105 -16.35 -12.77 5.31
CA TRP A 105 -16.84 -13.68 6.37
C TRP A 105 -17.21 -15.07 5.86
N ASN A 106 -17.63 -15.20 4.60
CA ASN A 106 -17.91 -16.50 4.00
C ASN A 106 -16.61 -17.28 3.80
N VAL A 107 -15.57 -16.62 3.27
CA VAL A 107 -14.25 -17.22 3.09
C VAL A 107 -13.62 -17.57 4.44
N LEU A 108 -13.72 -16.68 5.42
CA LEU A 108 -13.22 -16.94 6.77
C LEU A 108 -13.91 -18.15 7.41
N LYS A 109 -15.23 -18.27 7.27
CA LYS A 109 -15.99 -19.41 7.79
C LYS A 109 -15.54 -20.75 7.21
N GLU A 110 -15.21 -20.78 5.92
CA GLU A 110 -14.69 -21.98 5.25
C GLU A 110 -13.33 -22.39 5.82
N GLN A 111 -12.46 -21.41 6.10
CA GLN A 111 -11.14 -21.68 6.67
C GLN A 111 -11.17 -22.01 8.17
N CYS A 112 -12.18 -21.50 8.88
CA CYS A 112 -12.26 -21.49 10.33
C CYS A 112 -13.68 -21.89 10.75
N SER A 113 -13.98 -23.18 10.53
CA SER A 113 -15.31 -23.79 10.69
C SER A 113 -15.88 -23.67 12.11
N ALA A 114 -15.01 -23.57 13.12
CA ALA A 114 -15.43 -23.34 14.50
C ALA A 114 -16.16 -21.99 14.69
N LEU A 115 -16.08 -21.07 13.73
CA LEU A 115 -16.90 -19.86 13.73
C LEU A 115 -18.38 -20.14 13.51
N ASN A 116 -18.75 -21.24 12.84
CA ASN A 116 -20.15 -21.58 12.55
C ASN A 116 -20.68 -22.59 13.57
N ASP A 117 -21.14 -22.09 14.71
CA ASP A 117 -21.92 -22.86 15.69
C ASP A 117 -23.23 -22.15 16.04
N THR A 118 -24.02 -22.76 16.92
CA THR A 118 -25.31 -22.25 17.38
C THR A 118 -25.26 -20.84 17.99
N SER A 119 -24.13 -20.41 18.58
CA SER A 119 -23.99 -19.06 19.14
C SER A 119 -23.85 -17.98 18.06
N THR A 120 -23.51 -18.38 16.84
CA THR A 120 -23.24 -17.52 15.67
C THR A 120 -24.24 -17.73 14.55
N GLN A 121 -25.33 -18.44 14.82
CA GLN A 121 -26.41 -18.63 13.85
C GLN A 121 -27.55 -17.68 14.14
N ASP A 122 -28.26 -17.24 13.11
CA ASP A 122 -29.55 -16.56 13.24
C ASP A 122 -30.67 -17.55 13.64
N SER A 123 -31.91 -17.08 13.70
CA SER A 123 -33.08 -17.92 14.01
C SER A 123 -33.31 -19.05 13.01
N ASP A 124 -32.79 -18.89 11.79
CA ASP A 124 -33.00 -19.80 10.67
C ASP A 124 -31.82 -20.77 10.51
N GLY A 125 -30.84 -20.71 11.42
CA GLY A 125 -29.64 -21.54 11.39
C GLY A 125 -28.54 -21.04 10.44
N ASN A 126 -28.69 -19.86 9.83
CA ASN A 126 -27.68 -19.31 8.94
C ASN A 126 -26.57 -18.62 9.73
N PHE A 127 -25.36 -18.66 9.20
CA PHE A 127 -24.21 -18.00 9.82
C PHE A 127 -24.38 -16.47 9.84
N ASP A 128 -24.38 -15.90 11.04
CA ASP A 128 -24.49 -14.47 11.32
C ASP A 128 -23.16 -13.95 11.87
N TYR A 129 -22.40 -13.27 10.99
CA TYR A 129 -21.11 -12.68 11.33
C TYR A 129 -21.21 -11.61 12.44
N THR A 130 -22.38 -11.01 12.64
CA THR A 130 -22.58 -9.99 13.68
C THR A 130 -22.53 -10.57 15.09
N LYS A 131 -22.71 -11.88 15.23
CA LYS A 131 -22.63 -12.60 16.51
C LYS A 131 -21.24 -13.12 16.84
N VAL A 132 -20.30 -13.08 15.91
CA VAL A 132 -18.93 -13.55 16.14
C VAL A 132 -18.25 -12.65 17.18
N THR A 133 -17.82 -13.21 18.30
CA THR A 133 -17.13 -12.47 19.36
C THR A 133 -15.62 -12.42 19.15
N LEU A 134 -14.93 -11.44 19.74
CA LEU A 134 -13.47 -11.36 19.73
C LEU A 134 -12.82 -12.65 20.23
N ASN A 135 -13.30 -13.21 21.35
CA ASN A 135 -12.76 -14.45 21.91
C ASN A 135 -12.84 -15.61 20.92
N LYS A 136 -14.01 -15.82 20.33
CA LYS A 136 -14.22 -16.87 19.34
C LYS A 136 -13.37 -16.66 18.09
N PHE A 137 -13.32 -15.43 17.62
CA PHE A 137 -12.55 -15.01 16.44
C PHE A 137 -11.05 -15.28 16.60
N PHE A 138 -10.42 -14.77 17.66
CA PHE A 138 -8.97 -14.94 17.87
C PHE A 138 -8.61 -16.39 18.20
N LYS A 139 -9.48 -17.12 18.90
CA LYS A 139 -9.25 -18.54 19.18
C LYS A 139 -9.22 -19.38 17.90
N CYS A 140 -10.10 -19.11 16.95
CA CYS A 140 -10.19 -19.91 15.74
C CYS A 140 -9.15 -19.50 14.68
N THR A 141 -8.85 -18.21 14.56
CA THR A 141 -7.91 -17.71 13.54
C THR A 141 -6.44 -17.78 13.96
N ALA A 142 -6.17 -17.92 15.27
CA ALA A 142 -4.82 -17.89 15.83
C ALA A 142 -4.00 -16.63 15.45
N LEU A 143 -4.70 -15.51 15.17
CA LEU A 143 -4.05 -14.23 14.87
C LEU A 143 -3.45 -13.61 16.14
N THR A 144 -2.39 -12.83 15.96
CA THR A 144 -1.78 -12.05 17.04
C THR A 144 -2.72 -10.93 17.45
N ILE A 145 -3.06 -10.88 18.74
CA ILE A 145 -3.93 -9.86 19.30
C ILE A 145 -3.19 -8.51 19.29
N PRO A 146 -3.74 -7.46 18.65
CA PRO A 146 -3.13 -6.14 18.63
C PRO A 146 -2.98 -5.54 20.04
N ALA A 147 -1.93 -4.75 20.24
CA ALA A 147 -1.66 -4.10 21.52
C ALA A 147 -2.84 -3.26 22.04
N GLY A 148 -3.15 -3.50 23.32
CA GLY A 148 -4.26 -2.88 24.03
C GLY A 148 -5.66 -3.34 23.59
N LEU A 149 -5.79 -4.29 22.65
CA LEU A 149 -7.08 -4.92 22.37
C LEU A 149 -7.37 -5.97 23.45
N ILE A 150 -8.46 -5.75 24.20
CA ILE A 150 -8.92 -6.71 25.21
C ILE A 150 -9.85 -7.71 24.53
N VAL A 151 -9.45 -8.98 24.52
CA VAL A 151 -10.28 -10.08 23.97
C VAL A 151 -11.37 -10.44 24.97
N ASN A 152 -12.62 -10.30 24.56
CA ASN A 152 -13.81 -10.57 25.38
C ASN A 152 -14.98 -11.02 24.49
N ASN A 153 -16.20 -11.01 25.02
CA ASN A 153 -17.41 -11.41 24.28
C ASN A 153 -18.01 -10.28 23.41
N ARG A 154 -17.29 -9.18 23.15
CA ARG A 154 -17.78 -8.14 22.23
C ARG A 154 -17.72 -8.65 20.78
N PRO A 155 -18.71 -8.29 19.93
CA PRO A 155 -18.69 -8.65 18.53
C PRO A 155 -17.50 -8.06 17.77
N ILE A 156 -16.78 -8.86 16.99
CA ILE A 156 -15.62 -8.42 16.21
C ILE A 156 -16.00 -7.44 15.09
N TYR A 157 -17.17 -7.58 14.46
CA TYR A 157 -17.58 -6.68 13.37
C TYR A 157 -17.69 -5.22 13.85
N LYS A 158 -18.04 -5.00 15.12
CA LYS A 158 -18.07 -3.67 15.77
C LYS A 158 -16.68 -3.06 15.95
N LEU A 159 -15.62 -3.88 16.08
CA LEU A 159 -14.25 -3.38 16.00
C LEU A 159 -14.02 -2.76 14.61
N PHE A 160 -14.40 -3.46 13.55
CA PHE A 160 -14.23 -2.98 12.16
C PHE A 160 -15.11 -1.77 11.83
N ALA A 161 -16.35 -1.74 12.34
CA ALA A 161 -17.25 -0.59 12.20
C ALA A 161 -16.75 0.66 12.94
N GLY A 162 -15.80 0.50 13.87
CA GLY A 162 -15.22 1.61 14.63
C GLY A 162 -15.95 1.93 15.93
N ASP A 163 -16.92 1.11 16.36
CA ASP A 163 -17.64 1.27 17.63
C ASP A 163 -16.70 1.20 18.84
N TYR A 164 -15.63 0.43 18.72
CA TYR A 164 -14.56 0.39 19.71
C TYR A 164 -13.20 0.10 19.06
N GLY A 165 -12.12 0.41 19.78
CA GLY A 165 -10.76 0.29 19.26
C GLY A 165 -10.37 1.45 18.34
N ASN A 166 -9.07 1.69 18.21
CA ASN A 166 -8.52 2.73 17.36
C ASN A 166 -8.22 2.18 15.94
N GLN A 167 -7.85 3.09 15.03
CA GLN A 167 -7.49 2.75 13.65
C GLN A 167 -6.41 1.67 13.58
N PHE A 168 -5.40 1.74 14.46
CA PHE A 168 -4.33 0.75 14.53
C PHE A 168 -4.86 -0.68 14.75
N ARG A 169 -5.75 -0.89 15.72
CA ARG A 169 -6.29 -2.23 16.00
C ARG A 169 -7.09 -2.77 14.82
N ARG A 170 -7.89 -1.92 14.15
CA ARG A 170 -8.65 -2.31 12.97
C ARG A 170 -7.74 -2.70 11.81
N ALA A 171 -6.79 -1.83 11.48
CA ALA A 171 -5.86 -2.02 10.38
C ALA A 171 -5.02 -3.29 10.57
N ILE A 172 -4.50 -3.53 11.79
CA ILE A 172 -3.69 -4.72 12.07
C ILE A 172 -4.50 -6.02 11.97
N VAL A 173 -5.73 -6.05 12.49
CA VAL A 173 -6.56 -7.28 12.38
C VAL A 173 -6.90 -7.56 10.93
N VAL A 174 -7.26 -6.53 10.15
CA VAL A 174 -7.55 -6.69 8.71
C VAL A 174 -6.31 -7.09 7.93
N ALA A 175 -5.15 -6.49 8.21
CA ALA A 175 -3.88 -6.87 7.60
C ALA A 175 -3.55 -8.35 7.86
N GLN A 176 -3.71 -8.80 9.11
CA GLN A 176 -3.53 -10.20 9.49
C GLN A 176 -4.52 -11.14 8.80
N LEU A 177 -5.79 -10.75 8.68
CA LEU A 177 -6.80 -11.52 7.96
C LEU A 177 -6.51 -11.62 6.47
N ASN A 178 -6.12 -10.51 5.84
CA ASN A 178 -5.77 -10.48 4.42
C ASN A 178 -4.53 -11.33 4.17
N PHE A 179 -3.52 -11.27 5.04
CA PHE A 179 -2.38 -12.18 4.96
C PHE A 179 -2.84 -13.64 5.13
N TYR A 180 -3.62 -13.94 6.16
CA TYR A 180 -4.06 -15.31 6.46
C TYR A 180 -4.88 -15.96 5.34
N LEU A 181 -5.81 -15.21 4.73
CA LEU A 181 -6.73 -15.75 3.73
C LEU A 181 -6.25 -15.59 2.28
N LEU A 182 -5.43 -14.58 2.00
CA LEU A 182 -5.04 -14.23 0.64
C LEU A 182 -3.57 -14.51 0.34
N ASN A 183 -2.76 -14.96 1.30
CA ASN A 183 -1.40 -15.38 1.01
C ASN A 183 -1.42 -16.57 0.01
N GLY A 184 -0.72 -16.41 -1.12
CA GLY A 184 -0.75 -17.35 -2.24
C GLY A 184 -1.78 -17.03 -3.33
N GLN A 185 -2.82 -16.24 -3.02
CA GLN A 185 -3.73 -15.65 -4.03
C GLN A 185 -3.31 -14.23 -4.40
N THR A 186 -2.65 -13.55 -3.47
CA THR A 186 -2.06 -12.22 -3.60
C THR A 186 -0.58 -12.32 -3.29
N GLN A 187 0.13 -11.22 -3.53
CA GLN A 187 1.56 -11.12 -3.27
C GLN A 187 1.86 -10.41 -1.94
N ILE A 188 0.87 -10.31 -1.05
CA ILE A 188 1.04 -9.72 0.28
C ILE A 188 2.25 -10.31 1.03
N GLY A 189 2.46 -11.62 0.91
CA GLY A 189 3.58 -12.31 1.55
C GLY A 189 4.97 -12.03 0.96
N GLN A 190 5.05 -11.43 -0.23
CA GLN A 190 6.33 -10.97 -0.77
C GLN A 190 6.80 -9.66 -0.13
N CYS A 191 5.86 -8.89 0.44
CA CYS A 191 6.14 -7.55 0.92
C CYS A 191 6.14 -7.49 2.44
N LEU A 192 5.22 -8.20 3.07
CA LEU A 192 5.11 -8.23 4.51
C LEU A 192 5.07 -9.67 4.99
N GLY A 193 6.10 -10.08 5.75
CA GLY A 193 6.15 -11.40 6.35
C GLY A 193 5.21 -11.54 7.54
N GLN A 194 4.81 -12.78 7.86
CA GLN A 194 3.96 -13.06 9.02
C GLN A 194 4.62 -12.63 10.34
N ILE A 195 5.95 -12.80 10.46
CA ILE A 195 6.71 -12.40 11.64
C ILE A 195 6.65 -10.88 11.81
N ASP A 196 6.91 -10.12 10.75
CA ASP A 196 6.86 -8.65 10.78
C ASP A 196 5.46 -8.17 11.16
N LEU A 197 4.42 -8.77 10.59
CA LEU A 197 3.03 -8.42 10.89
C LEU A 197 2.64 -8.73 12.34
N SER A 198 3.14 -9.85 12.91
CA SER A 198 2.97 -10.18 14.32
C SER A 198 3.70 -9.19 15.23
N GLN A 199 4.91 -8.77 14.86
CA GLN A 199 5.66 -7.74 15.59
C GLN A 199 4.94 -6.38 15.52
N MET A 200 4.42 -5.99 14.35
CA MET A 200 3.60 -4.78 14.20
C MET A 200 2.36 -4.80 15.10
N ALA A 201 1.75 -5.98 15.30
CA ALA A 201 0.62 -6.11 16.21
C ALA A 201 0.96 -5.76 17.66
N SER A 202 2.23 -5.84 18.08
CA SER A 202 2.68 -5.41 19.41
C SER A 202 2.61 -3.89 19.64
N GLY A 203 2.34 -3.10 18.59
CA GLY A 203 2.26 -1.64 18.66
C GLY A 203 3.59 -0.92 18.42
N SER A 204 4.69 -1.66 18.36
CA SER A 204 6.02 -1.16 17.99
C SER A 204 6.68 -2.13 17.03
N PHE A 205 7.30 -1.62 15.96
CA PHE A 205 7.97 -2.45 14.97
C PHE A 205 9.26 -1.79 14.48
N THR A 206 10.36 -2.55 14.42
CA THR A 206 11.63 -2.07 13.88
C THR A 206 11.95 -2.87 12.62
N PRO A 207 12.00 -2.24 11.43
CA PRO A 207 12.38 -2.93 10.21
C PRO A 207 13.78 -3.57 10.33
N GLN A 208 13.98 -4.72 9.67
CA GLN A 208 15.26 -5.45 9.69
C GLN A 208 16.44 -4.64 9.14
N SER A 209 16.19 -3.64 8.29
CA SER A 209 17.21 -2.71 7.78
C SER A 209 17.79 -1.78 8.86
N GLY A 210 17.27 -1.85 10.09
CA GLY A 210 17.57 -0.89 11.15
C GLY A 210 16.76 0.40 11.00
N GLY A 211 16.98 1.33 11.93
CA GLY A 211 16.30 2.63 11.99
C GLY A 211 15.42 2.81 13.22
N ASN A 212 14.68 3.92 13.24
CA ASN A 212 13.79 4.25 14.36
C ASN A 212 12.60 3.27 14.41
N PRO A 213 12.21 2.81 15.61
CA PRO A 213 11.03 1.97 15.77
C PRO A 213 9.78 2.73 15.29
N TRP A 214 8.89 2.01 14.62
CA TRP A 214 7.60 2.51 14.16
C TRP A 214 6.58 2.34 15.26
N GLY A 215 5.96 3.45 15.68
CA GLY A 215 4.76 3.41 16.51
C GLY A 215 3.51 3.09 15.68
N SER A 216 2.37 2.96 16.38
CA SER A 216 1.07 2.59 15.80
C SER A 216 0.65 3.44 14.60
N GLU A 217 0.88 4.75 14.62
CA GLU A 217 0.52 5.64 13.51
C GLU A 217 1.31 5.35 12.24
N LYS A 218 2.63 5.14 12.37
CA LYS A 218 3.51 4.84 11.24
C LYS A 218 3.21 3.47 10.66
N ILE A 219 2.88 2.49 11.51
CA ILE A 219 2.41 1.17 11.10
C ILE A 219 1.12 1.27 10.28
N VAL A 220 0.11 2.04 10.75
CA VAL A 220 -1.14 2.24 9.99
C VAL A 220 -0.87 2.86 8.62
N ARG A 221 -0.06 3.94 8.57
CA ARG A 221 0.30 4.59 7.31
C ARG A 221 0.98 3.63 6.34
N TYR A 222 1.88 2.78 6.83
CA TYR A 222 2.51 1.74 6.03
C TYR A 222 1.48 0.78 5.44
N LEU A 223 0.59 0.23 6.27
CA LEU A 223 -0.44 -0.73 5.82
C LEU A 223 -1.41 -0.12 4.80
N GLU A 224 -1.80 1.14 4.99
CA GLU A 224 -2.68 1.87 4.08
C GLU A 224 -1.98 2.22 2.76
N ALA A 225 -0.74 2.75 2.82
CA ALA A 225 0.04 3.08 1.64
C ALA A 225 0.36 1.87 0.77
N ASN A 226 0.44 0.69 1.39
CA ASN A 226 0.68 -0.58 0.71
C ASN A 226 -0.62 -1.35 0.44
N TYR A 227 -1.81 -0.76 0.57
CA TYR A 227 -3.10 -1.42 0.29
C TYR A 227 -3.31 -2.78 0.99
N ILE A 228 -2.64 -2.97 2.14
CA ILE A 228 -2.74 -4.19 2.94
C ILE A 228 -3.99 -4.13 3.82
N ALA A 229 -4.29 -2.96 4.38
CA ALA A 229 -5.49 -2.70 5.16
C ALA A 229 -5.90 -1.24 4.98
N VAL A 230 -6.78 -0.99 4.02
CA VAL A 230 -7.34 0.35 3.73
C VAL A 230 -8.67 0.50 4.49
N PRO A 231 -9.06 1.73 4.88
CA PRO A 231 -10.39 2.02 5.43
C PRO A 231 -11.55 1.43 4.61
#